data_AF-A0A959I043-F1
#
_entry.id   AF-A0A959I043-F1
#
_cell.length_a   1.000
_cell.length_b   1.000
_cell.length_c   1.000
_cell.angle_alpha   90.00
_cell.angle_beta   90.00
_cell.angle_gamma   90.00
#
_symmetry.space_group_name_H-M   'P 1'
#
loop_
_entity.id
_entity.type
_entity.pdbx_description
1 polymer ?
#
loop_
_entity_poly.entity_id
_entity_poly.type
_entity_poly.pdbx_seq_one_letter_code
_entity_poly.pdbx_strand_id
1 'polypeptide(L)'
;WHGYPDTAVEKGKVLSTNGENRFTFTFSHNCPVTISIYPECGETIVELVESNLPTDEATMMRHYVGDSKGWIFYLTNLKSVLETGYDLRNRKVELTDVITA
;
A
#
# COMPACT_ATOMS: atom_id res chain seq x y z
N TRP A 1 11.62 1.24 0.13
CA TRP A 1 11.37 0.75 1.49
C TRP A 1 12.66 0.14 2.02
N HIS A 2 13.18 0.63 3.15
CA HIS A 2 14.40 0.12 3.78
C HIS A 2 14.12 -0.91 4.90
N GLY A 3 12.91 -1.48 4.96
CA GLY A 3 12.52 -2.28 6.10
C GLY A 3 12.40 -1.40 7.33
N TYR A 4 11.24 -0.80 7.57
CA TYR A 4 11.02 -0.24 8.90
C TYR A 4 11.11 -1.38 9.91
N PRO A 5 11.69 -1.16 11.11
CA PRO A 5 11.71 -2.19 12.13
C PRO A 5 10.28 -2.63 12.47
N ASP A 6 10.11 -3.88 12.90
CA ASP A 6 8.78 -4.43 13.25
C ASP A 6 8.02 -3.62 14.31
N THR A 7 8.73 -2.79 15.08
CA THR A 7 8.16 -1.87 16.07
C THR A 7 7.57 -0.58 15.46
N ALA A 8 7.84 -0.31 14.18
CA ALA A 8 7.32 0.87 13.51
C ALA A 8 5.82 0.72 13.26
N VAL A 9 5.06 1.72 13.70
CA VAL A 9 3.61 1.76 13.53
C VAL A 9 3.25 3.01 12.75
N GLU A 10 2.70 2.82 11.56
CA GLU A 10 2.12 3.92 10.79
C GLU A 10 0.71 4.21 11.30
N LYS A 11 0.40 5.50 11.50
CA LYS A 11 -0.91 5.95 11.98
C LYS A 11 -1.58 6.81 10.93
N GLY A 12 -2.84 6.51 10.67
CA GLY A 12 -3.66 7.25 9.72
C GLY A 12 -5.06 7.55 10.24
N LYS A 13 -5.83 8.28 9.44
CA LYS A 13 -7.25 8.56 9.67
C LYS A 13 -8.03 8.14 8.44
N VAL A 14 -9.19 7.52 8.66
CA VAL A 14 -10.19 7.37 7.60
C VAL A 14 -10.75 8.75 7.29
N LEU A 15 -10.67 9.16 6.03
CA LEU A 15 -11.16 10.46 5.55
C LEU A 15 -12.58 10.34 5.00
N SER A 16 -12.85 9.27 4.23
CA SER A 16 -14.18 9.02 3.68
C SER A 16 -14.36 7.56 3.30
N THR A 17 -15.61 7.12 3.25
CA THR A 17 -16.03 5.84 2.69
C THR A 17 -17.40 6.04 2.05
N ASN A 18 -17.65 5.41 0.90
CA ASN A 18 -18.98 5.35 0.32
C ASN A 18 -19.78 4.12 0.78
N GLY A 19 -19.19 3.26 1.62
CA GLY A 19 -19.83 2.03 2.11
C GLY A 19 -19.89 0.89 1.08
N GLU A 20 -19.28 1.06 -0.09
CA GLU A 20 -19.39 0.10 -1.19
C GLU A 20 -18.01 -0.28 -1.75
N ASN A 21 -17.38 0.64 -2.49
CA ASN A 21 -16.22 0.32 -3.33
C ASN A 21 -15.19 1.45 -3.41
N ARG A 22 -15.37 2.52 -2.64
CA ARG A 22 -14.42 3.64 -2.58
C ARG A 22 -14.21 4.08 -1.14
N PHE A 23 -12.96 4.07 -0.70
CA PHE A 23 -12.57 4.59 0.60
C PHE A 23 -11.26 5.36 0.52
N THR A 24 -11.12 6.37 1.37
CA THR A 24 -9.96 7.25 1.43
C THR A 24 -9.47 7.34 2.87
N PHE A 25 -8.15 7.25 3.06
CA PHE A 25 -7.49 7.38 4.35
C PHE A 25 -6.17 8.15 4.19
N THR A 26 -5.57 8.57 5.30
CA THR A 26 -4.23 9.17 5.27
C THR A 26 -3.16 8.11 5.50
N PHE A 27 -2.11 8.15 4.69
CA PHE A 27 -0.86 7.42 4.90
C PHE A 27 0.28 8.44 5.04
N SER A 28 1.52 8.00 5.28
CA SER A 28 2.79 8.76 5.22
C SER A 28 2.65 10.27 4.98
N HIS A 29 3.09 11.11 5.94
CA HIS A 29 2.96 12.58 5.86
C HIS A 29 1.51 13.11 5.82
N ASN A 30 0.54 12.27 6.20
CA ASN A 30 -0.89 12.53 6.06
C ASN A 30 -1.36 12.68 4.60
N CYS A 31 -0.62 12.12 3.64
CA CYS A 31 -1.02 12.09 2.24
C CYS A 31 -2.29 11.23 2.07
N PRO A 32 -3.34 11.73 1.37
CA PRO A 32 -4.54 10.94 1.13
C PRO A 32 -4.26 9.80 0.12
N VAL A 33 -4.60 8.59 0.54
CA VAL A 33 -4.64 7.38 -0.28
C VAL A 33 -6.10 7.01 -0.51
N THR A 34 -6.49 6.92 -1.78
CA THR A 34 -7.83 6.48 -2.19
C THR A 34 -7.73 5.12 -2.84
N ILE A 35 -8.60 4.20 -2.42
CA ILE A 35 -8.81 2.92 -3.07
C ILE A 35 -10.16 2.95 -3.77
N SER A 36 -10.17 2.57 -5.04
CA SER A 36 -11.37 2.41 -5.87
C SER A 36 -11.43 0.98 -6.39
N ILE A 37 -12.60 0.34 -6.27
CA ILE A 37 -12.83 -1.02 -6.76
C ILE A 37 -13.91 -0.98 -7.83
N TYR A 38 -13.59 -1.43 -9.04
CA TYR A 38 -14.52 -1.38 -10.17
C TYR A 38 -14.27 -2.50 -11.18
N PRO A 39 -15.31 -2.93 -11.93
CA PRO A 39 -15.13 -3.90 -13.00
C PRO A 39 -14.54 -3.24 -14.26
N GLU A 40 -13.60 -3.90 -14.91
CA GLU A 40 -13.05 -3.49 -16.20
C GLU A 40 -12.65 -4.72 -17.03
N CYS A 41 -13.09 -4.79 -18.30
CA CYS A 41 -12.78 -5.90 -19.20
C CYS A 41 -13.07 -7.32 -18.65
N GLY A 42 -14.06 -7.45 -17.76
CA GLY A 42 -14.43 -8.73 -17.12
C GLY A 42 -13.63 -9.04 -15.85
N GLU A 43 -12.70 -8.17 -15.45
CA GLU A 43 -11.87 -8.30 -14.26
C GLU A 43 -12.31 -7.31 -13.16
N THR A 44 -11.90 -7.57 -11.92
CA THR A 44 -12.04 -6.60 -10.81
C THR A 44 -10.75 -5.83 -10.63
N ILE A 45 -10.80 -4.52 -10.86
CA ILE A 45 -9.67 -3.61 -10.66
C ILE A 45 -9.70 -3.07 -9.23
N VAL A 46 -8.55 -3.14 -8.56
CA VAL A 46 -8.28 -2.43 -7.31
C VAL A 46 -7.28 -1.33 -7.63
N GLU A 47 -7.77 -0.11 -7.78
CA GLU A 47 -6.96 1.06 -8.07
C GLU A 47 -6.56 1.74 -6.75
N LEU A 48 -5.28 2.12 -6.65
CA LEU A 48 -4.73 2.90 -5.53
C LEU A 48 -4.16 4.21 -6.07
N VAL A 49 -4.60 5.33 -5.51
CA VAL A 49 -4.06 6.67 -5.79
C VAL A 49 -3.64 7.33 -4.49
N GLU A 50 -2.34 7.56 -4.33
CA GLU A 50 -1.77 8.42 -3.30
C GLU A 50 -1.55 9.83 -3.86
N SER A 51 -2.10 10.84 -3.17
CA SER A 51 -2.19 12.21 -3.67
C SER A 51 -1.54 13.22 -2.73
N ASN A 52 -1.28 14.43 -3.24
CA ASN A 52 -0.68 15.53 -2.49
C ASN A 52 0.67 15.18 -1.86
N LEU A 53 1.50 14.40 -2.57
CA LEU A 53 2.87 14.15 -2.16
C LEU A 53 3.67 15.46 -2.12
N PRO A 54 4.60 15.63 -1.15
CA PRO A 54 5.50 16.78 -1.13
C PRO A 54 6.27 16.92 -2.45
N THR A 55 6.38 18.15 -2.95
CA THR A 55 6.97 18.46 -4.27
C THR A 55 8.44 18.85 -4.22
N ASP A 56 9.07 18.87 -3.04
CA ASP A 56 10.51 19.13 -2.97
C ASP A 56 11.27 17.94 -3.56
N GLU A 57 12.10 18.17 -4.58
CA GLU A 57 12.65 17.11 -5.47
C GLU A 57 13.28 15.93 -4.73
N ALA A 58 14.02 16.20 -3.66
CA ALA A 58 14.74 15.18 -2.90
C ALA A 58 13.78 14.28 -2.09
N THR A 59 12.71 14.84 -1.54
CA THR A 59 11.66 14.11 -0.80
C THR A 59 10.74 13.43 -1.79
N MET A 60 10.32 14.10 -2.87
CA MET A 60 9.47 13.55 -3.91
C MET A 60 10.03 12.24 -4.45
N MET A 61 11.29 12.19 -4.88
CA MET A 61 11.86 10.96 -5.45
C MET A 61 11.97 9.82 -4.42
N ARG A 62 12.35 10.11 -3.17
CA ARG A 62 12.48 9.07 -2.14
C ARG A 62 11.13 8.51 -1.71
N HIS A 63 10.15 9.38 -1.49
CA HIS A 63 8.80 8.99 -1.07
C HIS A 63 8.07 8.32 -2.21
N TYR A 64 8.02 8.93 -3.39
CA TYR A 64 7.39 8.33 -4.56
C TYR A 64 7.93 6.93 -4.85
N VAL A 65 9.26 6.75 -4.91
CA VAL A 65 9.86 5.43 -5.16
C VAL A 65 9.65 4.48 -3.97
N GLY A 66 9.71 4.99 -2.74
CA GLY A 66 9.53 4.20 -1.52
C GLY A 66 8.12 3.65 -1.39
N ASP A 67 7.14 4.52 -1.49
CA ASP A 67 5.72 4.25 -1.32
C ASP A 67 5.19 3.45 -2.52
N SER A 68 5.59 3.78 -3.76
CA SER A 68 5.23 2.97 -4.94
C SER A 68 5.71 1.52 -4.79
N LYS A 69 6.93 1.29 -4.30
CA LYS A 69 7.42 -0.07 -4.04
C LYS A 69 6.61 -0.78 -2.96
N GLY A 70 6.24 -0.09 -1.89
CA GLY A 70 5.40 -0.63 -0.81
C GLY A 70 4.02 -1.01 -1.31
N TRP A 71 3.36 -0.13 -2.07
CA TRP A 71 2.04 -0.37 -2.64
C TRP A 71 2.03 -1.50 -3.67
N ILE A 72 3.04 -1.57 -4.56
CA ILE A 72 3.18 -2.69 -5.49
C ILE A 72 3.33 -4.02 -4.74
N PHE A 73 4.18 -4.06 -3.71
CA PHE A 73 4.34 -5.25 -2.89
C PHE A 73 3.04 -5.67 -2.19
N TYR A 74 2.32 -4.70 -1.61
CA TYR A 74 1.05 -4.94 -0.95
C TYR A 74 -0.01 -5.48 -1.92
N LEU A 75 -0.22 -4.80 -3.07
CA LEU A 75 -1.21 -5.21 -4.07
C LEU A 75 -0.88 -6.56 -4.70
N THR A 76 0.41 -6.88 -4.88
CA THR A 76 0.86 -8.20 -5.37
C THR A 76 0.48 -9.30 -4.38
N ASN A 77 0.71 -9.09 -3.09
CA ASN A 77 0.35 -10.05 -2.06
C ASN A 77 -1.17 -10.17 -1.89
N LEU A 78 -1.90 -9.05 -1.93
CA LEU A 78 -3.35 -9.05 -1.88
C LEU A 78 -3.93 -9.90 -3.02
N LYS A 79 -3.45 -9.70 -4.25
CA LYS A 79 -3.85 -10.49 -5.41
C LYS A 79 -3.55 -11.99 -5.20
N SER A 80 -2.34 -12.34 -4.76
CA SER A 80 -1.97 -13.74 -4.49
C SER A 80 -2.91 -14.40 -3.48
N VAL A 81 -3.23 -13.71 -2.38
CA VAL A 81 -4.13 -14.21 -1.34
C VAL A 81 -5.55 -14.40 -1.89
N LEU A 82 -6.06 -13.44 -2.66
CA LEU A 82 -7.41 -13.50 -3.21
C LEU A 82 -7.57 -14.57 -4.29
N GLU A 83 -6.56 -14.78 -5.14
CA GLU A 83 -6.66 -15.70 -6.28
C GLU A 83 -6.23 -17.13 -5.97
N THR A 84 -5.31 -17.31 -5.02
CA THR A 84 -4.67 -18.62 -4.77
C THR A 84 -4.74 -19.06 -3.31
N GLY A 85 -5.06 -18.15 -2.38
CA GLY A 85 -4.96 -18.38 -0.95
C GLY A 85 -3.54 -18.32 -0.38
N TYR A 86 -2.51 -18.14 -1.23
CA TYR A 86 -1.12 -18.04 -0.79
C TYR A 86 -0.72 -16.61 -0.46
N ASP A 87 -0.08 -16.45 0.69
CA ASP A 87 0.53 -15.21 1.16
C ASP A 87 2.04 -15.27 0.89
N LEU A 88 2.55 -14.39 0.05
CA LEU A 88 3.95 -14.42 -0.42
C LEU A 88 4.89 -13.66 0.52
N ARG A 89 4.38 -13.05 1.59
CA ARG A 89 5.19 -12.34 2.59
C ARG A 89 6.01 -13.33 3.41
N ASN A 90 7.21 -12.93 3.82
CA ASN A 90 8.03 -13.79 4.66
C ASN A 90 7.37 -13.98 6.05
N ARG A 91 7.26 -15.24 6.47
CA ARG A 91 6.73 -15.65 7.79
C ARG A 91 7.81 -16.16 8.75
N LYS A 92 9.03 -16.39 8.25
CA LYS A 92 10.15 -16.88 9.05
C LYS A 92 10.85 -15.69 9.69
N VAL A 93 10.58 -15.47 10.97
CA VAL A 93 11.15 -14.35 11.75
C VAL A 93 12.67 -14.40 11.86
N GLU A 94 13.28 -15.56 11.59
CA GLU A 94 14.73 -15.75 11.57
C GLU A 94 15.39 -15.19 10.31
N LEU A 95 14.62 -14.96 9.24
CA LEU A 95 15.13 -14.34 8.02
C LEU A 95 15.07 -12.82 8.17
N THR A 96 16.25 -12.20 8.29
CA THR A 96 16.40 -10.74 8.30
C THR A 96 16.52 -10.18 6.89
N ASP A 97 16.34 -8.86 6.75
CA ASP A 97 16.53 -8.12 5.48
C ASP A 97 15.62 -8.58 4.32
N VAL A 98 14.48 -9.20 4.65
CA VAL A 98 13.42 -9.59 3.70
C VAL A 98 12.12 -8.86 4.04
N ILE A 99 11.22 -8.73 3.07
CA ILE A 99 9.91 -8.11 3.30
C ILE A 99 9.00 -9.10 4.03
N THR A 100 8.76 -8.83 5.32
CA THR A 100 7.98 -9.68 6.24
C THR A 100 6.50 -9.34 6.26
N ALA A 101 5.71 -10.29 6.78
CA ALA A 101 4.27 -10.19 6.92
C ALA A 101 3.83 -9.20 8.00
#